data_AF-A0A4P7J926-F1
#
_entry.id   AF-A0A4P7J926-F1
#
_cell.length_a   1.000
_cell.length_b   1.000
_cell.length_c   1.000
_cell.angle_alpha   90.00
_cell.angle_beta   90.00
_cell.angle_gamma   90.00
#
_symmetry.space_group_name_H-M   'P 1'
#
loop_
_entity.id
_entity.type
_entity.pdbx_description
1 polymer ?
#
loop_
_entity_poly.entity_id
_entity_poly.type
_entity_poly.pdbx_seq_one_letter_code
_entity_poly.pdbx_strand_id
1 'polypeptide(L)' 'MPYTAAADTRVGHIHLKVADLDRAIAFYRDVLGFEIQQRYGDQAVFLSAGG' A
#
# COMPACT_ATOMS: atom_id res chain seq x y z
N MET A 1 8.04 -11.40 29.17
CA MET A 1 9.11 -10.60 28.53
C MET A 1 8.51 -9.95 27.29
N PRO A 2 8.35 -8.62 27.23
CA PRO A 2 7.90 -7.97 26.00
C PRO A 2 8.98 -8.10 24.92
N TYR A 3 8.56 -8.38 23.68
CA TYR A 3 9.45 -8.37 22.53
C TYR A 3 9.36 -7.01 21.85
N THR A 4 10.50 -6.35 21.69
CA THR A 4 10.61 -5.05 21.03
C THR A 4 11.46 -5.22 19.77
N ALA A 5 11.00 -4.67 18.65
CA ALA A 5 11.78 -4.64 17.43
C ALA A 5 13.06 -3.78 17.63
N ALA A 6 14.12 -4.08 16.87
CA ALA A 6 15.33 -3.24 16.87
C ALA A 6 14.99 -1.80 16.46
N ALA A 7 15.72 -0.82 16.98
CA ALA A 7 15.40 0.61 16.85
C ALA A 7 15.18 1.08 15.40
N ASP A 8 15.92 0.52 14.44
CA ASP A 8 15.84 0.90 13.02
C ASP A 8 14.84 0.07 12.20
N THR A 9 14.06 -0.80 12.85
CA THR A 9 13.04 -1.60 12.16
C THR A 9 11.92 -0.70 11.65
N ARG A 10 11.63 -0.77 10.35
CA ARG A 10 10.53 -0.04 9.71
C ARG A 10 9.55 -0.99 9.05
N VAL A 11 8.31 -0.52 8.91
CA VAL A 11 7.31 -1.21 8.08
C VAL A 11 7.71 -1.05 6.61
N GLY A 12 7.77 -2.17 5.89
CA GLY A 12 7.97 -2.19 4.44
C GLY A 12 6.64 -2.13 3.69
N HIS A 13 6.50 -2.97 2.66
CA HIS A 13 5.25 -3.05 1.90
C HIS A 13 4.10 -3.67 2.71
N ILE A 14 2.90 -3.13 2.51
CA ILE A 14 1.65 -3.63 3.12
C ILE A 14 0.76 -4.15 2.00
N HIS A 15 0.30 -5.39 2.13
CA HIS A 15 -0.68 -5.98 1.20
C HIS A 15 -2.07 -5.88 1.81
N LEU A 16 -2.96 -5.18 1.13
CA LEU A 16 -4.35 -5.03 1.55
C LEU A 16 -5.26 -5.80 0.59
N LYS A 17 -6.08 -6.69 1.14
CA LYS A 17 -7.16 -7.32 0.40
C LYS A 17 -8.38 -6.42 0.48
N VAL A 18 -8.88 -5.98 -0.66
CA VAL A 18 -10.03 -5.07 -0.76
C VAL A 18 -11.19 -5.75 -1.47
N ALA A 19 -12.41 -5.28 -1.21
CA ALA A 19 -13.60 -5.79 -1.88
C ALA A 19 -13.72 -5.25 -3.33
N ASP A 20 -13.18 -4.06 -3.59
CA ASP A 20 -13.23 -3.38 -4.88
C ASP A 20 -11.89 -2.67 -5.12
N LEU A 21 -11.23 -3.01 -6.22
CA LEU A 21 -9.89 -2.54 -6.55
C LEU A 21 -9.90 -1.09 -7.04
N ASP A 22 -10.86 -0.72 -7.90
CA ASP A 22 -10.90 0.61 -8.50
C ASP A 22 -11.33 1.67 -7.48
N ARG A 23 -12.25 1.34 -6.57
CA ARG A 23 -12.60 2.20 -5.43
C ARG A 23 -11.40 2.42 -4.50
N ALA A 24 -10.62 1.36 -4.23
CA ALA A 24 -9.42 1.49 -3.41
C ALA A 24 -8.38 2.39 -4.08
N ILE A 25 -8.15 2.20 -5.39
CA ILE A 25 -7.24 3.04 -6.17
C ILE A 25 -7.69 4.50 -6.13
N ALA A 26 -8.97 4.79 -6.34
CA ALA A 26 -9.48 6.18 -6.28
C ALA A 26 -9.19 6.82 -4.92
N PHE A 27 -9.36 6.07 -3.83
CA PHE A 27 -9.04 6.58 -2.50
C PHE A 27 -7.53 6.83 -2.33
N TYR A 28 -6.69 5.82 -2.55
CA TYR A 28 -5.25 5.95 -2.28
C TYR A 28 -4.57 6.93 -3.25
N ARG A 29 -4.95 6.94 -4.53
CA ARG A 29 -4.37 7.85 -5.53
C ARG A 29 -4.96 9.25 -5.45
N ASP A 30 -6.29 9.38 -5.52
CA ASP A 30 -6.92 10.69 -5.75
C ASP A 30 -7.15 11.46 -4.44
N VAL A 31 -7.37 10.74 -3.33
CA VAL A 31 -7.57 11.39 -2.02
C VAL A 31 -6.27 11.49 -1.23
N LEU A 32 -5.49 10.41 -1.18
CA LEU A 32 -4.23 10.39 -0.41
C LEU A 32 -2.99 10.79 -1.21
N GLY A 33 -3.09 10.90 -2.54
CA GLY A 33 -2.00 11.36 -3.39
C GLY A 33 -0.92 10.31 -3.66
N PHE A 34 -1.22 9.02 -3.51
CA PHE A 34 -0.28 7.94 -3.83
C PHE A 34 -0.17 7.78 -5.35
N GLU A 35 0.94 7.24 -5.81
CA GLU A 35 1.22 7.01 -7.21
C GLU A 35 1.16 5.51 -7.53
N ILE A 36 0.53 5.17 -8.66
CA ILE A 36 0.50 3.79 -9.16
C ILE A 36 1.89 3.45 -9.68
N GLN A 37 2.52 2.46 -9.06
CA GLN A 37 3.83 1.94 -9.48
C GLN A 37 3.67 0.78 -10.47
N GLN A 38 2.68 -0.09 -10.23
CA GLN A 38 2.42 -1.23 -11.10
C GLN A 38 0.97 -1.70 -10.99
N ARG A 39 0.41 -2.18 -12.10
CA ARG A 39 -0.90 -2.82 -12.16
C ARG A 39 -0.79 -4.23 -12.74
N TYR A 40 -1.42 -5.18 -12.09
CA TYR A 40 -1.52 -6.58 -12.52
C TYR A 40 -2.96 -6.89 -12.88
N GLY A 41 -3.35 -6.51 -14.10
CA GLY A 41 -4.72 -6.62 -14.58
C GLY A 41 -5.72 -6.07 -13.57
N ASP A 42 -6.70 -6.88 -13.20
CA ASP A 42 -7.71 -6.55 -12.20
C ASP A 42 -7.51 -7.29 -10.87
N GLN A 43 -6.32 -7.89 -10.67
CA GLN A 43 -6.01 -8.67 -9.47
C GLN A 43 -5.35 -7.83 -8.37
N ALA A 44 -4.45 -6.91 -8.74
CA ALA A 44 -3.71 -6.11 -7.79
C ALA A 44 -3.16 -4.81 -8.41
N VAL A 45 -2.98 -3.80 -7.56
CA VAL A 45 -2.26 -2.56 -7.88
C VAL A 45 -1.30 -2.23 -6.75
N PHE A 46 -0.09 -1.85 -7.12
CA PHE A 46 0.96 -1.39 -6.21
C PHE A 46 1.01 0.13 -6.23
N LEU A 47 0.96 0.73 -5.03
CA LEU A 47 0.90 2.17 -4.82
C LEU A 47 2.02 2.58 -3.85
N SER A 48 2.62 3.74 -4.06
CA SER A 48 3.61 4.34 -3.14
C SER A 48 3.39 5.84 -2.99
N ALA A 49 3.96 6.43 -1.93
CA ALA A 49 3.95 7.87 -1.72
C ALA A 49 5.40 8.37 -1.60
N GLY A 50 6.01 8.69 -2.74
CA GLY A 50 7.39 9.20 -2.80
C GLY A 50 8.50 8.14 -2.83
N GLY A 51 8.15 6.87 -3.01
CA GLY A 51 9.11 5.74 -3.01
C GLY A 51 9.18 5.05 -1.67
#